data_AF-A0A6G1F5G2-F1
#
_entry.id   AF-A0A6G1F5G2-F1
#
_cell.length_a   1.000
_cell.length_b   1.000
_cell.length_c   1.000
_cell.angle_alpha   90.00
_cell.angle_beta   90.00
_cell.angle_gamma   90.00
#
_symmetry.space_group_name_H-M   'P 1'
#
loop_
_entity.id
_entity.type
_entity.pdbx_description
1 polymer ?
#
loop_
_entity_poly.entity_id
_entity_poly.type
_entity_poly.pdbx_seq_one_letter_code
_entity_poly.pdbx_strand_id
1 'polypeptide(L)'
;MHFPLAEAANVVTNFVGAVFLLALLGGFLADSYLGCFPTILVFSLVELAGLVLLSLQARLPRLRPPPCDMASSGGAVCEKAGGVQAAVFFAALYMVALGSGCLKPNMIAHGADQLAGPGGGRAVSTYFNAAYFCFCAGELVALTALVWVQTHSGMDVGFGVSAASMAAALACVASGAPFYRNKPPRGSIFTPIARASHY
;
A
#
# COMPACT_ATOMS: atom_id res chain seq x y z
N MET A 1 -4.15 4.85 -19.40
CA MET A 1 -5.47 5.42 -19.05
C MET A 1 -5.75 6.79 -19.67
N HIS A 2 -4.76 7.46 -20.27
CA HIS A 2 -4.93 8.74 -21.00
C HIS A 2 -5.67 9.83 -20.21
N PHE A 3 -5.49 9.86 -18.89
CA PHE A 3 -5.94 10.99 -18.10
C PHE A 3 -5.07 12.22 -18.43
N PRO A 4 -5.66 13.42 -18.55
CA PRO A 4 -4.89 14.66 -18.67
C PRO A 4 -4.05 14.87 -17.40
N LEU A 5 -2.93 15.59 -17.53
CA LEU A 5 -1.94 15.75 -16.46
C LEU A 5 -2.55 16.24 -15.14
N ALA A 6 -3.43 17.24 -15.20
CA ALA A 6 -4.10 17.79 -14.01
C ALA A 6 -5.00 16.75 -13.31
N GLU A 7 -5.72 15.94 -14.06
CA GLU A 7 -6.58 14.89 -13.50
C GLU A 7 -5.74 13.75 -12.92
N ALA A 8 -4.68 13.33 -13.62
CA ALA A 8 -3.75 12.33 -13.11
C ALA A 8 -3.10 12.78 -11.79
N ALA A 9 -2.68 14.03 -11.68
CA ALA A 9 -2.12 14.60 -10.45
C ALA A 9 -3.13 14.59 -9.29
N ASN A 10 -4.40 14.92 -9.56
CA ASN A 10 -5.47 14.83 -8.57
C ASN A 10 -5.71 13.39 -8.12
N VAL A 11 -5.71 12.42 -9.05
CA VAL A 11 -5.86 10.99 -8.73
C VAL A 11 -4.73 10.52 -7.82
N VAL A 12 -3.47 10.88 -8.10
CA VAL A 12 -2.33 10.52 -7.25
C VAL A 12 -2.45 11.16 -5.86
N THR A 13 -2.78 12.45 -5.79
CA THR A 13 -2.95 13.16 -4.51
C THR A 13 -4.09 12.55 -3.68
N ASN A 14 -5.22 12.22 -4.31
CA ASN A 14 -6.34 11.57 -3.66
C ASN A 14 -6.00 10.16 -3.17
N PHE A 15 -5.24 9.40 -3.96
CA PHE A 15 -4.73 8.08 -3.57
C PHE A 15 -3.83 8.18 -2.33
N VAL A 16 -2.87 9.10 -2.33
CA VAL A 16 -1.97 9.32 -1.19
C VAL A 16 -2.77 9.77 0.06
N GLY A 17 -3.72 10.68 -0.11
CA GLY A 17 -4.62 11.10 0.97
C GLY A 17 -5.44 9.93 1.54
N ALA A 18 -5.97 9.07 0.68
CA ALA A 18 -6.69 7.87 1.10
C ALA A 18 -5.80 6.91 1.89
N VAL A 19 -4.55 6.67 1.47
CA VAL A 19 -3.58 5.84 2.21
C VAL A 19 -3.41 6.37 3.64
N PHE A 20 -3.23 7.67 3.83
CA PHE A 20 -3.06 8.25 5.16
C PHE A 20 -4.31 8.16 6.04
N LEU A 21 -5.50 8.39 5.47
CA LEU A 21 -6.76 8.24 6.21
C LEU A 21 -7.00 6.78 6.60
N LEU A 22 -6.73 5.85 5.69
CA LEU A 22 -6.88 4.41 5.93
C LEU A 22 -5.85 3.88 6.93
N ALA A 23 -4.70 4.54 7.10
CA ALA A 23 -3.76 4.21 8.16
C ALA A 23 -4.36 4.38 9.56
N LEU A 24 -5.18 5.42 9.78
CA LEU A 24 -5.91 5.61 11.03
C LEU A 24 -6.92 4.48 11.27
N LEU A 25 -7.64 4.09 10.21
CA LEU A 25 -8.58 2.97 10.25
C LEU A 25 -7.85 1.65 10.58
N GLY A 26 -6.73 1.38 9.93
CA GLY A 26 -5.92 0.18 10.16
C GLY A 26 -5.39 0.08 11.58
N GLY A 27 -4.94 1.20 12.16
CA GLY A 27 -4.54 1.27 13.57
C GLY A 27 -5.72 0.99 14.51
N PHE A 28 -6.88 1.61 14.25
CA PHE A 28 -8.10 1.37 15.03
C PHE A 28 -8.52 -0.11 15.03
N LEU A 29 -8.49 -0.77 13.86
CA LEU A 29 -8.84 -2.19 13.74
C LEU A 29 -7.85 -3.10 14.48
N ALA A 30 -6.55 -2.81 14.36
CA ALA A 30 -5.51 -3.57 15.05
C ALA A 30 -5.62 -3.44 16.57
N ASP A 31 -5.83 -2.23 17.07
CA ASP A 31 -5.89 -1.97 18.52
C ASP A 31 -7.19 -2.51 19.16
N SER A 32 -8.31 -2.45 18.43
CA SER A 32 -9.63 -2.78 18.98
C SER A 32 -10.04 -4.25 18.84
N TYR A 33 -9.72 -4.89 17.71
CA TYR A 33 -10.34 -6.17 17.34
C TYR A 33 -9.33 -7.26 17.01
N LEU A 34 -8.41 -6.99 16.09
CA LEU A 34 -7.62 -8.04 15.44
C LEU A 34 -6.24 -8.25 16.10
N GLY A 35 -5.62 -7.19 16.61
CA GLY A 35 -4.18 -7.19 16.90
C GLY A 35 -3.35 -6.87 15.64
N CYS A 36 -2.08 -6.48 15.83
CA CYS A 36 -1.25 -6.01 14.73
C CYS A 36 -0.94 -7.09 13.69
N PHE A 37 -0.55 -8.30 14.11
CA PHE A 37 -0.12 -9.36 13.19
C PHE A 37 -1.20 -9.83 12.20
N PRO A 38 -2.42 -10.22 12.60
CA PRO A 38 -3.46 -10.60 11.66
C PRO A 38 -3.90 -9.41 10.79
N THR A 39 -3.87 -8.19 11.32
CA THR A 39 -4.13 -6.98 10.52
C THR A 39 -3.10 -6.86 9.39
N ILE A 40 -1.81 -7.04 9.68
CA ILE A 40 -0.75 -7.04 8.65
C ILE A 40 -1.03 -8.11 7.59
N LEU A 41 -1.36 -9.35 7.97
CA LEU A 41 -1.62 -10.43 7.01
C LEU A 41 -2.85 -10.16 6.13
N VAL A 42 -3.96 -9.71 6.71
CA VAL A 42 -5.19 -9.43 5.95
C VAL A 42 -4.97 -8.28 4.97
N PHE A 43 -4.40 -7.17 5.43
CA PHE A 43 -4.24 -5.98 4.59
C PHE A 43 -3.11 -6.11 3.56
N SER A 44 -2.07 -6.92 3.82
CA SER A 44 -1.06 -7.26 2.80
C SER A 44 -1.64 -8.13 1.68
N LEU A 45 -2.56 -9.05 1.98
CA LEU A 45 -3.29 -9.80 0.95
C LEU A 45 -4.17 -8.88 0.10
N VAL A 46 -4.83 -7.88 0.72
CA VAL A 46 -5.62 -6.87 0.01
C VAL A 46 -4.74 -6.01 -0.90
N GLU A 47 -3.58 -5.56 -0.42
CA GLU A 47 -2.61 -4.81 -1.23
C GLU A 47 -2.11 -5.64 -2.42
N LEU A 48 -1.76 -6.91 -2.17
CA LEU A 48 -1.33 -7.84 -3.22
C LEU A 48 -2.41 -8.04 -4.27
N ALA A 49 -3.66 -8.25 -3.87
CA ALA A 49 -4.79 -8.37 -4.79
C ALA A 49 -4.97 -7.11 -5.65
N GLY A 50 -4.83 -5.92 -5.04
CA GLY A 50 -4.87 -4.64 -5.76
C GLY A 50 -3.75 -4.50 -6.79
N LEU A 51 -2.50 -4.87 -6.44
CA LEU A 51 -1.36 -4.83 -7.35
C LEU A 51 -1.50 -5.83 -8.51
N VAL A 52 -1.99 -7.05 -8.22
CA VAL A 52 -2.30 -8.04 -9.26
C VAL A 52 -3.38 -7.51 -10.20
N LEU A 53 -4.43 -6.89 -9.67
CA LEU A 53 -5.51 -6.32 -10.48
C LEU A 53 -5.00 -5.17 -11.37
N LEU A 54 -4.13 -4.29 -10.85
CA LEU A 54 -3.47 -3.24 -11.65
C LEU A 54 -2.59 -3.83 -12.76
N SER A 55 -1.82 -4.89 -12.47
CA SER A 55 -0.99 -5.57 -13.47
C SER A 55 -1.85 -6.22 -14.57
N LEU A 56 -2.92 -6.93 -14.19
CA LEU A 56 -3.87 -7.53 -15.13
C LEU A 56 -4.56 -6.48 -16.01
N GLN A 57 -5.01 -5.38 -15.40
CA GLN A 57 -5.64 -4.27 -16.11
C GLN A 57 -4.66 -3.56 -17.08
N ALA A 58 -3.38 -3.45 -16.72
CA ALA A 58 -2.36 -2.90 -17.62
C ALA A 58 -2.02 -3.85 -18.78
N ARG A 59 -2.10 -5.17 -18.57
CA ARG A 59 -1.79 -6.21 -19.55
C ARG A 59 -2.93 -6.47 -20.54
N LEU A 60 -4.18 -6.47 -20.05
CA LEU A 60 -5.33 -6.87 -20.85
C LEU A 60 -5.82 -5.72 -21.76
N PRO A 61 -5.84 -5.90 -23.10
CA PRO A 61 -6.24 -4.85 -24.03
C PRO A 61 -7.71 -4.44 -23.91
N ARG A 62 -8.56 -5.27 -23.28
CA ARG A 62 -9.97 -4.94 -23.01
C ARG A 62 -10.16 -3.99 -21.82
N LEU A 63 -9.20 -3.97 -20.88
CA LEU A 63 -9.25 -3.19 -19.65
C LEU A 63 -8.44 -1.88 -19.73
N ARG A 64 -7.86 -1.59 -20.89
CA ARG A 64 -7.10 -0.37 -21.15
C ARG A 64 -7.57 0.29 -22.46
N PRO A 65 -7.47 1.62 -22.56
CA PRO A 65 -7.76 2.31 -23.82
C PRO A 65 -6.76 1.90 -24.92
N PRO A 66 -7.14 2.00 -26.20
CA PRO A 66 -6.27 1.67 -27.33
C PRO A 66 -4.99 2.52 -27.30
N PRO A 67 -3.83 2.00 -27.73
CA PRO A 67 -2.56 2.71 -27.63
C PRO A 67 -2.63 4.04 -28.38
N CYS A 68 -2.31 5.13 -27.69
CA CYS A 68 -2.35 6.48 -28.23
C CYS A 68 -1.20 7.30 -27.62
N ASP A 69 -0.51 8.07 -28.47
CA ASP A 69 0.59 8.92 -28.03
C ASP A 69 0.08 10.33 -27.72
N MET A 70 -0.09 10.59 -26.42
CA MET A 70 -0.53 11.88 -25.87
C MET A 70 0.48 13.01 -26.14
N ALA A 71 1.73 12.69 -26.53
CA ALA A 71 2.80 13.64 -26.80
C ALA A 71 2.94 13.99 -28.30
N SER A 72 2.22 13.29 -29.19
CA SER A 72 2.27 13.56 -30.62
C SER A 72 1.54 14.87 -30.97
N SER A 73 2.26 15.80 -31.62
CA SER A 73 1.80 17.15 -32.02
C SER A 73 0.81 17.16 -33.21
N GLY A 74 0.11 16.04 -33.44
CA GLY A 74 -0.75 15.80 -34.61
C GLY A 74 -2.25 15.84 -34.34
N GLY A 75 -2.72 16.43 -33.23
CA GLY A 75 -4.16 16.61 -32.97
C GLY A 75 -4.94 15.31 -32.68
N ALA A 76 -4.25 14.19 -32.39
CA ALA A 76 -4.91 12.95 -32.01
C ALA A 76 -5.52 13.08 -30.60
N VAL A 77 -6.86 13.18 -30.54
CA VAL A 77 -7.60 13.13 -29.27
C VAL A 77 -7.62 11.69 -28.79
N CYS A 78 -6.75 11.34 -27.83
CA CYS A 78 -6.75 10.01 -27.25
C CYS A 78 -8.04 9.76 -26.45
N GLU A 79 -8.63 8.59 -26.64
CA GLU A 79 -9.80 8.19 -25.86
C GLU A 79 -9.39 7.94 -24.40
N LYS A 80 -10.02 8.69 -23.50
CA LYS A 80 -9.87 8.54 -22.05
C LYS A 80 -10.51 7.23 -21.60
N ALA A 81 -9.89 6.55 -20.62
CA ALA A 81 -10.47 5.35 -20.03
C ALA A 81 -11.86 5.66 -19.43
N GLY A 82 -12.90 4.99 -19.94
CA GLY A 82 -14.29 5.17 -19.54
C GLY A 82 -14.94 3.86 -19.06
N GLY A 83 -16.07 4.00 -18.35
CA GLY A 83 -16.90 2.87 -17.92
C GLY A 83 -16.13 1.84 -17.08
N VAL A 84 -16.13 0.60 -17.55
CA VAL A 84 -15.53 -0.56 -16.84
C VAL A 84 -14.02 -0.41 -16.66
N GLN A 85 -13.30 0.18 -17.62
CA GLN A 85 -11.84 0.32 -17.54
C GLN A 85 -11.41 1.23 -16.39
N ALA A 86 -12.09 2.37 -16.24
CA ALA A 86 -11.86 3.30 -15.14
C ALA A 86 -12.30 2.69 -13.81
N ALA A 87 -13.44 2.00 -13.76
CA ALA A 87 -13.94 1.37 -12.55
C ALA A 87 -12.96 0.33 -11.99
N VAL A 88 -12.43 -0.56 -12.85
CA VAL A 88 -11.43 -1.57 -12.43
C VAL A 88 -10.15 -0.91 -11.92
N PHE A 89 -9.69 0.14 -12.60
CA PHE A 89 -8.49 0.89 -12.18
C PHE A 89 -8.65 1.56 -10.82
N PHE A 90 -9.75 2.28 -10.60
CA PHE A 90 -9.99 2.91 -9.31
C PHE A 90 -10.25 1.89 -8.21
N ALA A 91 -10.95 0.79 -8.48
CA ALA A 91 -11.11 -0.29 -7.53
C ALA A 91 -9.76 -0.88 -7.12
N ALA A 92 -8.88 -1.15 -8.09
CA ALA A 92 -7.54 -1.65 -7.82
C ALA A 92 -6.67 -0.64 -7.05
N LEU A 93 -6.70 0.64 -7.44
CA LEU A 93 -6.01 1.72 -6.72
C LEU A 93 -6.47 1.83 -5.27
N TYR A 94 -7.78 1.80 -5.01
CA TYR A 94 -8.29 1.91 -3.65
C TYR A 94 -8.06 0.64 -2.82
N MET A 95 -7.98 -0.55 -3.44
CA MET A 95 -7.49 -1.76 -2.76
C MET A 95 -6.04 -1.61 -2.32
N VAL A 96 -5.16 -1.12 -3.21
CA VAL A 96 -3.77 -0.81 -2.84
C VAL A 96 -3.73 0.25 -1.74
N ALA A 97 -4.56 1.30 -1.83
CA ALA A 97 -4.60 2.33 -0.80
C ALA A 97 -5.00 1.79 0.57
N LEU A 98 -6.02 0.91 0.60
CA LEU A 98 -6.51 0.24 1.80
C LEU A 98 -5.45 -0.67 2.40
N GLY A 99 -4.82 -1.51 1.58
CA GLY A 99 -3.73 -2.37 2.02
C GLY A 99 -2.55 -1.58 2.56
N SER A 100 -2.03 -0.64 1.74
CA SER A 100 -0.84 0.17 2.03
C SER A 100 -1.02 1.09 3.24
N GLY A 101 -2.22 1.64 3.44
CA GLY A 101 -2.56 2.46 4.59
C GLY A 101 -2.57 1.63 5.87
N CYS A 102 -3.26 0.49 5.86
CA CYS A 102 -3.43 -0.32 7.05
C CYS A 102 -2.18 -1.15 7.45
N LEU A 103 -1.36 -1.63 6.50
CA LEU A 103 -0.22 -2.48 6.88
C LEU A 103 0.93 -1.70 7.52
N LYS A 104 1.29 -0.52 6.99
CA LYS A 104 2.52 0.20 7.33
C LYS A 104 2.63 0.56 8.82
N PRO A 105 1.66 1.25 9.45
CA PRO A 105 1.77 1.60 10.86
C PRO A 105 1.76 0.35 11.75
N ASN A 106 0.95 -0.65 11.41
CA ASN A 106 0.83 -1.89 12.16
C ASN A 106 2.10 -2.74 12.11
N MET A 107 2.82 -2.75 10.97
CA MET A 107 4.09 -3.44 10.82
C MET A 107 5.18 -2.87 11.73
N ILE A 108 5.28 -1.54 11.80
CA ILE A 108 6.25 -0.86 12.66
C ILE A 108 5.92 -1.08 14.14
N ALA A 109 4.64 -0.94 14.51
CA ALA A 109 4.18 -1.21 15.87
C ALA A 109 4.46 -2.67 16.28
N HIS A 110 4.16 -3.62 15.41
CA HIS A 110 4.39 -5.04 15.65
C HIS A 110 5.86 -5.38 15.86
N GLY A 111 6.76 -4.81 15.04
CA GLY A 111 8.20 -5.03 15.18
C GLY A 111 8.78 -4.42 16.46
N ALA A 112 8.34 -3.21 16.83
CA ALA A 112 8.71 -2.61 18.11
C ALA A 112 8.24 -3.46 19.29
N ASP A 113 7.05 -4.06 19.20
CA ASP A 113 6.49 -4.93 20.23
C ASP A 113 7.30 -6.21 20.48
N GLN A 114 8.06 -6.69 19.49
CA GLN A 114 8.97 -7.83 19.65
C GLN A 114 10.17 -7.51 20.54
N LEU A 115 10.60 -6.25 20.54
CA LEU A 115 11.81 -5.77 21.23
C LEU A 115 11.49 -5.05 22.54
N ALA A 116 10.21 -4.76 22.80
CA ALA A 116 9.73 -4.11 23.99
C ALA A 116 9.76 -5.05 25.21
N GLY A 117 10.90 -5.08 25.91
CA GLY A 117 11.12 -5.78 27.18
C GLY A 117 11.91 -4.93 28.19
N PRO A 118 12.11 -5.41 29.44
CA PRO A 118 12.91 -4.70 30.44
C PRO A 118 14.33 -4.42 29.91
N GLY A 119 14.73 -3.14 29.85
CA GLY A 119 16.03 -2.73 29.30
C GLY A 119 16.12 -2.68 27.75
N GLY A 120 15.01 -2.96 27.04
CA GLY A 120 14.98 -3.06 25.57
C GLY A 120 14.97 -1.74 24.78
N GLY A 121 15.04 -0.58 25.46
CA GLY A 121 14.92 0.73 24.79
C GLY A 121 15.94 0.96 23.67
N ARG A 122 17.20 0.51 23.86
CA ARG A 122 18.24 0.61 22.83
C ARG A 122 17.97 -0.28 21.62
N ALA A 123 17.41 -1.48 21.84
CA ALA A 123 17.06 -2.40 20.76
C ALA A 123 15.90 -1.85 19.93
N VAL A 124 14.88 -1.29 20.58
CA VAL A 124 13.76 -0.61 19.91
C VAL A 124 14.24 0.58 19.08
N SER A 125 15.10 1.45 19.63
CA SER A 125 15.66 2.59 18.87
C SER A 125 16.49 2.13 17.66
N THR A 126 17.30 1.09 17.82
CA THR A 126 18.08 0.51 16.72
C THR A 126 17.17 -0.05 15.62
N TYR A 127 16.07 -0.72 16.01
CA TYR A 127 15.06 -1.19 15.08
C TYR A 127 14.42 -0.05 14.28
N PHE A 128 14.00 1.04 14.93
CA PHE A 128 13.43 2.20 14.24
C PHE A 128 14.43 2.84 13.28
N ASN A 129 15.69 3.00 13.69
CA ASN A 129 16.74 3.54 12.82
C ASN A 129 16.98 2.64 11.59
N ALA A 130 17.06 1.32 11.79
CA ALA A 130 17.23 0.37 10.71
C ALA A 130 16.00 0.34 9.78
N ALA A 131 14.79 0.34 10.32
CA ALA A 131 13.55 0.37 9.56
C ALA A 131 13.44 1.64 8.70
N TYR A 132 13.80 2.80 9.27
CA TYR A 132 13.81 4.07 8.55
C TYR A 132 14.84 4.07 7.41
N PHE A 133 16.06 3.57 7.67
CA PHE A 133 17.09 3.43 6.65
C PHE A 133 16.62 2.52 5.50
N CYS A 134 16.04 1.36 5.82
CA CYS A 134 15.48 0.43 4.82
C CYS A 134 14.34 1.08 4.01
N PHE A 135 13.48 1.87 4.65
CA PHE A 135 12.42 2.59 3.97
C PHE A 135 12.96 3.59 2.95
N CYS A 136 13.89 4.46 3.36
CA CYS A 136 14.50 5.44 2.46
C CYS A 136 15.29 4.78 1.31
N ALA A 137 16.03 3.71 1.60
CA ALA A 137 16.76 2.96 0.57
C ALA A 137 15.78 2.28 -0.42
N GLY A 138 14.70 1.70 0.08
CA GLY A 138 13.66 1.10 -0.75
C GLY A 138 12.95 2.12 -1.63
N GLU A 139 12.64 3.30 -1.09
CA GLU A 139 12.04 4.40 -1.85
C GLU A 139 12.96 4.92 -2.94
N LEU A 140 14.26 5.06 -2.66
CA LEU A 140 15.26 5.43 -3.68
C LEU A 140 15.28 4.42 -4.83
N VAL A 141 15.28 3.12 -4.52
CA VAL A 141 15.24 2.05 -5.54
C VAL A 141 13.92 2.07 -6.32
N ALA A 142 12.80 2.31 -5.64
CA ALA A 142 11.49 2.39 -6.29
C ALA A 142 11.38 3.59 -7.25
N LEU A 143 11.84 4.77 -6.83
CA LEU A 143 11.77 5.98 -7.66
C LEU A 143 12.78 5.98 -8.82
N THR A 144 13.76 5.07 -8.81
CA THR A 144 14.78 4.96 -9.87
C THR A 144 14.57 3.70 -10.72
N ALA A 145 14.90 2.53 -10.18
CA ALA A 145 14.88 1.27 -10.90
C ALA A 145 13.46 0.84 -11.28
N LEU A 146 12.48 0.97 -10.37
CA LEU A 146 11.11 0.55 -10.69
C LEU A 146 10.43 1.50 -11.68
N VAL A 147 10.69 2.82 -11.59
CA VAL A 147 10.25 3.79 -12.61
C VAL A 147 10.91 3.50 -13.96
N TRP A 148 12.20 3.12 -13.98
CA TRP A 148 12.87 2.71 -15.21
C TRP A 148 12.22 1.46 -15.83
N VAL A 149 11.88 0.46 -15.02
CA VAL A 149 11.14 -0.73 -15.49
C VAL A 149 9.78 -0.35 -16.05
N GLN A 150 9.02 0.50 -15.36
CA GLN A 150 7.70 0.96 -15.79
C GLN A 150 7.74 1.71 -17.14
N THR A 151 8.76 2.54 -17.33
CA THR A 151 8.92 3.35 -18.55
C THR A 151 9.49 2.56 -19.72
N HIS A 152 10.40 1.61 -19.48
CA HIS A 152 11.06 0.83 -20.54
C HIS A 152 10.32 -0.48 -20.90
N SER A 153 9.83 -1.21 -19.89
CA SER A 153 9.19 -2.52 -20.05
C SER A 153 7.66 -2.48 -19.95
N GLY A 154 7.08 -1.33 -19.62
CA GLY A 154 5.64 -1.13 -19.49
C GLY A 154 5.11 -1.23 -18.07
N MET A 155 3.93 -0.64 -17.87
CA MET A 155 3.27 -0.58 -16.56
C MET A 155 2.81 -1.95 -16.05
N ASP A 156 2.48 -2.88 -16.95
CA ASP A 156 2.08 -4.25 -16.61
C ASP A 156 3.22 -5.01 -15.93
N VAL A 157 4.44 -4.90 -16.46
CA VAL A 157 5.65 -5.47 -15.87
C VAL A 157 5.98 -4.75 -14.55
N GLY A 158 5.93 -3.42 -14.53
CA GLY A 158 6.19 -2.65 -13.31
C GLY A 158 5.26 -3.02 -12.14
N PHE A 159 3.95 -3.09 -12.38
CA PHE A 159 3.00 -3.55 -11.35
C PHE A 159 3.18 -5.03 -11.00
N GLY A 160 3.56 -5.87 -11.97
CA GLY A 160 3.88 -7.27 -11.73
C GLY A 160 5.09 -7.46 -10.80
N VAL A 161 6.14 -6.66 -10.98
CA VAL A 161 7.32 -6.64 -10.09
C VAL A 161 6.93 -6.20 -8.69
N SER A 162 6.10 -5.15 -8.55
CA SER A 162 5.57 -4.73 -7.24
C SER A 162 4.71 -5.81 -6.58
N ALA A 163 3.88 -6.53 -7.35
CA ALA A 163 3.09 -7.64 -6.83
C ALA A 163 3.98 -8.79 -6.35
N ALA A 164 5.02 -9.14 -7.12
CA ALA A 164 5.98 -10.18 -6.76
C ALA A 164 6.78 -9.82 -5.49
N SER A 165 7.23 -8.57 -5.36
CA SER A 165 7.93 -8.11 -4.16
C SER A 165 7.03 -8.11 -2.92
N MET A 166 5.77 -7.68 -3.07
CA MET A 166 4.77 -7.77 -2.00
C MET A 166 4.49 -9.22 -1.60
N ALA A 167 4.33 -10.14 -2.57
CA ALA A 167 4.11 -11.56 -2.29
C ALA A 167 5.31 -12.18 -1.55
N ALA A 168 6.54 -11.84 -1.95
CA ALA A 168 7.75 -12.28 -1.25
C ALA A 168 7.81 -11.72 0.18
N ALA A 169 7.50 -10.44 0.38
CA ALA A 169 7.46 -9.82 1.71
C ALA A 169 6.40 -10.49 2.61
N LEU A 170 5.20 -10.74 2.08
CA LEU A 170 4.14 -11.45 2.77
C LEU A 170 4.55 -12.88 3.15
N ALA A 171 5.20 -13.61 2.24
CA ALA A 171 5.72 -14.95 2.54
C ALA A 171 6.77 -14.91 3.66
N CYS A 172 7.68 -13.94 3.64
CA CYS A 172 8.66 -13.74 4.71
C CYS A 172 7.97 -13.48 6.06
N VAL A 173 7.02 -12.55 6.12
CA VAL A 173 6.27 -12.25 7.35
C VAL A 173 5.47 -13.47 7.83
N ALA A 174 4.77 -14.15 6.92
CA ALA A 174 4.00 -15.35 7.27
C ALA A 174 4.90 -16.48 7.79
N SER A 175 6.09 -16.67 7.23
CA SER A 175 7.06 -17.67 7.71
C SER A 175 7.58 -17.37 9.12
N GLY A 176 7.58 -16.10 9.53
CA GLY A 176 7.94 -15.66 10.88
C GLY A 176 6.86 -15.86 11.92
N ALA A 177 5.62 -16.18 11.52
CA ALA A 177 4.47 -16.35 12.41
C ALA A 177 4.73 -17.15 13.70
N PRO A 178 5.39 -18.33 13.68
CA PRO A 178 5.63 -19.10 14.90
C PRO A 178 6.65 -18.48 15.86
N PHE A 179 7.46 -17.53 15.37
CA PHE A 179 8.51 -16.86 16.16
C PHE A 179 8.05 -15.52 16.74
N TYR A 180 6.92 -14.98 16.28
CA TYR A 180 6.43 -13.70 16.74
C TYR A 180 5.72 -13.78 18.08
N ARG A 181 6.07 -12.85 18.97
CA ARG A 181 5.35 -12.60 20.21
C ARG A 181 4.14 -11.72 19.90
N ASN A 182 3.00 -12.36 19.67
CA ASN A 182 1.73 -11.67 19.43
C ASN A 182 1.11 -11.22 20.76
N LYS A 183 0.93 -9.91 20.94
CA LYS A 183 0.20 -9.34 22.08
C LYS A 183 -1.30 -9.30 21.76
N PRO A 184 -2.17 -9.55 22.76
CA PRO A 184 -3.60 -9.36 22.59
C PRO A 184 -3.92 -7.87 22.34
N PRO A 185 -5.04 -7.55 21.67
CA PRO A 185 -5.47 -6.17 21.41
C PRO A 185 -5.62 -5.39 22.73
N ARG A 186 -5.08 -4.16 22.77
CA ARG A 186 -5.03 -3.32 23.98
C ARG A 186 -6.22 -2.36 24.10
N GLY A 187 -7.18 -2.43 23.17
CA GLY A 187 -8.29 -1.49 23.05
C GLY A 187 -7.84 -0.18 22.38
N SER A 188 -8.77 0.51 21.72
CA SER A 188 -8.45 1.77 21.03
C SER A 188 -8.63 3.00 21.92
N ILE A 189 -7.78 4.01 21.69
CA ILE A 189 -7.87 5.35 22.30
C ILE A 189 -9.16 6.07 21.90
N PHE A 190 -9.78 5.71 20.77
CA PHE A 190 -11.04 6.32 20.31
C PHE A 190 -12.25 5.89 21.14
N THR A 191 -12.23 4.71 21.78
CA THR A 191 -13.36 4.18 22.54
C THR A 191 -13.64 4.97 23.83
N PRO A 192 -12.63 5.35 24.63
CA PRO A 192 -12.81 6.27 25.77
C PRO A 192 -13.28 7.67 25.36
N ILE A 193 -12.75 8.22 24.27
CA ILE A 193 -13.10 9.57 23.79
C ILE A 193 -14.57 9.65 23.34
N ALA A 194 -15.04 8.66 22.58
CA ALA A 194 -16.44 8.56 22.18
C ALA A 194 -17.40 8.38 23.37
N ARG A 195 -16.93 7.74 24.45
CA ARG A 195 -17.72 7.57 25.68
C ARG A 195 -17.76 8.86 26.53
N ALA A 196 -16.73 9.69 26.43
CA ALA A 196 -16.66 10.98 27.12
C ALA A 196 -17.44 12.10 26.42
N SER A 197 -17.69 12.01 25.10
CA SER A 197 -18.49 13.00 24.35
C SER A 197 -20.01 12.84 24.48
N HIS A 198 -20.47 11.81 25.21
CA HIS A 198 -21.88 11.55 25.50
C HIS A 198 -22.29 11.95 26.93
N TYR A 199 -21.42 12.66 27.65
CA TYR A 199 -21.68 13.35 28.92
C TYR A 199 -21.54 14.86 28.74
#